data_AF-A0A1Y2P557-F1
#
_entry.id   AF-A0A1Y2P557-F1
#
_cell.length_a   1.000
_cell.length_b   1.000
_cell.length_c   1.000
_cell.angle_alpha   90.00
_cell.angle_beta   90.00
_cell.angle_gamma   90.00
#
_symmetry.space_group_name_H-M   'P 1'
#
loop_
_entity.id
_entity.type
_entity.pdbx_description
1 polymer ?
#
loop_
_entity_poly.entity_id
_entity_poly.type
_entity_poly.pdbx_seq_one_letter_code
_entity_poly.pdbx_strand_id
1 'polypeptide(L)'
;MTETPDGRPHGYARYKLDGCRCNICGWAVASYNDAREHAIRKGQWQPFVDASPVREHLLSLRQCGIGLRTVARASGIDRKRLQAIVTGRPERGTGPQRQVRPDLAAAVLAVQPSFDLLAPSTQVDSTGTHRRLQALVAAGWPQHHLAVALNMTDANFGSMLRQKQVLARRARQVNALYDDRWHLDPRDHGVNVQAYSRARNHAATRRWAPVGAWDDDDIDDPNALPDWTGQCGTPQGYHAHRTLKIPACPPCTAAHAARHRQTKQNAA
;
A
#
# COMPACT_ATOMS: atom_id res chain seq x y z
N MET A 1 -17.68 -39.45 31.05
CA MET A 1 -16.29 -39.04 31.31
C MET A 1 -16.20 -37.55 31.04
N THR A 2 -16.16 -36.77 32.10
CA THR A 2 -16.44 -35.32 32.13
C THR A 2 -15.20 -34.51 31.80
N GLU A 3 -15.19 -33.86 30.63
CA GLU A 3 -14.27 -32.77 30.30
C GLU A 3 -14.73 -31.47 30.99
N THR A 4 -13.86 -30.85 31.77
CA THR A 4 -13.99 -29.45 32.18
C THR A 4 -13.24 -28.56 31.17
N PRO A 5 -13.90 -27.64 30.45
CA PRO A 5 -13.25 -26.81 29.43
C PRO A 5 -12.71 -25.48 29.99
N ASP A 6 -12.30 -25.44 31.26
CA ASP A 6 -11.95 -24.17 31.94
C ASP A 6 -10.44 -24.07 32.26
N GLY A 7 -9.62 -24.21 31.22
CA GLY A 7 -8.17 -24.11 31.38
C GLY A 7 -7.42 -23.88 30.07
N ARG A 8 -6.21 -23.30 30.16
CA ARG A 8 -5.32 -23.13 29.01
C ARG A 8 -5.08 -24.48 28.31
N PRO A 9 -4.83 -24.50 26.99
CA PRO A 9 -4.50 -25.74 26.29
C PRO A 9 -3.28 -26.42 26.91
N HIS A 10 -3.27 -27.77 26.91
CA HIS A 10 -2.14 -28.55 27.43
C HIS A 10 -0.85 -28.21 26.67
N GLY A 11 0.25 -28.05 27.40
CA GLY A 11 1.54 -27.63 26.86
C GLY A 11 2.36 -26.83 27.88
N TYR A 12 3.41 -26.16 27.40
CA TYR A 12 4.37 -25.43 28.24
C TYR A 12 3.71 -24.41 29.19
N ALA A 13 2.76 -23.62 28.67
CA ALA A 13 2.09 -22.56 29.44
C ALA A 13 1.24 -23.13 30.60
N ARG A 14 0.47 -24.19 30.37
CA ARG A 14 -0.36 -24.83 31.40
C ARG A 14 0.49 -25.49 32.49
N TYR A 15 1.65 -26.05 32.14
CA TYR A 15 2.59 -26.58 33.14
C TYR A 15 3.07 -25.49 34.11
N LYS A 16 3.49 -24.34 33.57
CA LYS A 16 4.14 -23.27 34.33
C LYS A 16 3.14 -22.39 35.09
N LEU A 17 2.00 -22.06 34.48
CA LEU A 17 1.03 -21.12 35.04
C LEU A 17 -0.06 -21.80 35.85
N ASP A 18 -0.56 -22.95 35.37
CA ASP A 18 -1.70 -23.64 35.98
C ASP A 18 -1.27 -24.87 36.80
N GLY A 19 0.03 -25.13 36.89
CA GLY A 19 0.58 -26.24 37.68
C GLY A 19 0.30 -27.64 37.14
N CYS A 20 -0.20 -27.79 35.90
CA CYS A 20 -0.49 -29.10 35.33
C CYS A 20 0.79 -29.94 35.20
N ARG A 21 0.73 -31.24 35.55
CA ARG A 21 1.86 -32.17 35.52
C ARG A 21 1.64 -33.40 34.63
N CYS A 22 0.63 -33.38 33.76
CA CYS A 22 0.40 -34.49 32.83
C CYS A 22 1.58 -34.65 31.85
N ASN A 23 1.71 -35.84 31.25
CA ASN A 23 2.82 -36.17 30.35
C ASN A 23 2.98 -35.17 29.20
N ILE A 24 1.88 -34.68 28.60
CA ILE A 24 1.93 -33.69 27.51
C ILE A 24 2.59 -32.38 27.99
N CYS A 25 2.15 -31.87 29.13
CA CYS A 25 2.66 -30.65 29.73
C CYS A 25 4.12 -30.80 30.20
N GLY A 26 4.44 -31.94 30.82
CA GLY A 26 5.79 -32.27 31.28
C GLY A 26 6.77 -32.40 30.11
N TRP A 27 6.38 -33.12 29.06
CA TRP A 27 7.16 -33.26 27.83
C TRP A 27 7.42 -31.90 27.17
N ALA A 28 6.41 -31.04 27.05
CA ALA A 28 6.59 -29.70 26.48
C ALA A 28 7.64 -28.85 27.23
N VAL A 29 7.74 -28.98 28.57
CA VAL A 29 8.77 -28.30 29.37
C VAL A 29 10.13 -28.96 29.21
N ALA A 30 10.19 -30.29 29.22
CA ALA A 30 11.43 -31.03 28.99
C ALA A 30 12.04 -30.69 27.62
N SER A 31 11.25 -30.78 26.55
CA SER A 31 11.69 -30.42 25.19
C SER A 31 12.17 -28.97 25.08
N TYR A 32 11.51 -28.03 25.77
CA TYR A 32 11.97 -26.64 25.83
C TYR A 32 13.32 -26.51 26.54
N ASN A 33 13.48 -27.18 27.69
CA ASN A 33 14.72 -27.13 28.46
C ASN A 33 15.89 -27.75 27.66
N ASP A 34 15.68 -28.91 27.05
CA ASP A 34 16.68 -29.58 26.22
C ASP A 34 17.11 -28.70 25.03
N ALA A 35 16.14 -28.10 24.33
CA ALA A 35 16.42 -27.18 23.22
C ALA A 35 17.20 -25.94 23.70
N ARG A 36 16.85 -25.39 24.86
CA ARG A 36 17.56 -24.26 25.48
C ARG A 36 18.98 -24.64 25.86
N GLU A 37 19.20 -25.77 26.53
CA GLU A 37 20.53 -26.24 26.92
C GLU A 37 21.43 -26.51 25.71
N HIS A 38 20.86 -27.10 24.65
CA HIS A 38 21.58 -27.30 23.41
C HIS A 38 22.01 -25.99 22.75
N ALA A 39 21.11 -25.00 22.71
CA ALA A 39 21.43 -23.67 22.19
C ALA A 39 22.50 -22.95 23.03
N ILE A 40 22.48 -23.10 24.36
CA ILE A 40 23.50 -22.56 25.27
C ILE A 40 24.85 -23.21 24.99
N ARG A 41 24.90 -24.55 24.89
CA ARG A 41 26.14 -25.30 24.63
C ARG A 41 26.79 -24.90 23.31
N LYS A 42 25.98 -24.57 22.31
CA LYS A 42 26.44 -24.07 21.00
C LYS A 42 26.78 -22.57 20.98
N GLY A 43 26.59 -21.84 22.07
CA GLY A 43 26.75 -20.38 22.12
C GLY A 43 25.71 -19.60 21.31
N GLN A 44 24.62 -20.25 20.90
CA GLN A 44 23.56 -19.68 20.04
C GLN A 44 22.38 -19.15 20.86
N TRP A 45 22.40 -19.30 22.18
CA TRP A 45 21.33 -18.82 23.05
C TRP A 45 21.35 -17.30 23.20
N GLN A 46 20.52 -16.62 22.40
CA GLN A 46 20.28 -15.18 22.48
C GLN A 46 18.79 -14.91 22.77
N PRO A 47 18.38 -14.93 24.06
CA PRO A 47 16.96 -14.79 24.43
C PRO A 47 16.43 -13.37 24.16
N PHE A 48 17.33 -12.40 24.08
CA PHE A 48 17.04 -10.99 23.91
C PHE A 48 18.02 -10.34 22.94
N VAL A 49 17.52 -9.40 22.16
CA VAL A 49 18.28 -8.53 21.26
C VAL A 49 18.02 -7.07 21.61
N ASP A 50 18.87 -6.16 21.13
CA ASP A 50 18.68 -4.73 21.34
C ASP A 50 17.36 -4.24 20.73
N ALA A 51 16.66 -3.39 21.47
CA ALA A 51 15.39 -2.81 21.06
C ALA A 51 15.54 -1.56 20.18
N SER A 52 16.74 -0.98 20.09
CA SER A 52 16.95 0.30 19.39
C SER A 52 16.57 0.25 17.90
N PRO A 53 16.97 -0.76 17.10
CA PRO A 53 16.58 -0.84 15.68
C PRO A 53 15.06 -0.95 15.51
N VAL A 54 14.41 -1.70 16.40
CA VAL A 54 12.95 -1.84 16.40
C VAL A 54 12.28 -0.51 16.72
N ARG A 55 12.82 0.25 17.69
CA ARG A 55 12.29 1.55 18.07
C ARG A 55 12.42 2.57 16.94
N GLU A 56 13.59 2.64 16.32
CA GLU A 56 13.85 3.52 15.18
C GLU A 56 12.91 3.22 14.01
N HIS A 57 12.70 1.94 13.71
CA HIS A 57 11.76 1.50 12.69
C HIS A 57 10.30 1.86 13.02
N LEU A 58 9.87 1.70 14.26
CA LEU A 58 8.53 2.13 14.68
C LEU A 58 8.33 3.64 14.55
N LEU A 59 9.39 4.43 14.76
CA LEU A 59 9.35 5.88 14.58
C LEU A 59 9.34 6.28 13.11
N SER A 60 10.10 5.60 12.24
CA SER A 60 10.06 5.84 10.78
C SER A 60 8.69 5.51 10.19
N LEU A 61 8.10 4.37 10.57
CA LEU A 61 6.73 4.00 10.18
C LEU A 61 5.71 5.06 10.63
N ARG A 62 5.89 5.62 11.83
CA ARG A 62 5.02 6.70 12.33
C ARG A 62 5.15 7.98 11.49
N GLN A 63 6.36 8.32 11.03
CA GLN A 63 6.58 9.46 10.13
C GLN A 63 5.87 9.24 8.78
N CYS A 64 5.79 7.99 8.32
CA CYS A 64 4.98 7.61 7.16
C CYS A 64 3.47 7.53 7.44
N GLY A 65 2.99 7.93 8.62
CA GLY A 65 1.57 7.88 8.98
C GLY A 65 1.05 6.50 9.38
N ILE A 66 1.94 5.53 9.59
CA ILE A 66 1.61 4.17 10.04
C ILE A 66 1.72 4.11 11.57
N GLY A 67 0.57 4.11 12.25
CA GLY A 67 0.51 4.08 13.71
C GLY A 67 0.69 2.69 14.31
N LEU A 68 1.00 2.63 15.62
CA LEU A 68 1.22 1.39 16.36
C LEU A 68 0.06 0.38 16.29
N ARG A 69 -1.19 0.85 16.12
CA ARG A 69 -2.35 -0.04 15.92
C ARG A 69 -2.23 -0.81 14.61
N THR A 70 -1.81 -0.15 13.54
CA THR A 70 -1.62 -0.81 12.24
C THR A 70 -0.43 -1.76 12.30
N VAL A 71 0.70 -1.32 12.86
CA VAL A 71 1.89 -2.18 13.02
C VAL A 71 1.58 -3.41 13.85
N ALA A 72 0.81 -3.28 14.94
CA ALA A 72 0.37 -4.40 15.76
C ALA A 72 -0.41 -5.45 14.95
N ARG A 73 -1.33 -5.00 14.11
CA ARG A 73 -2.10 -5.89 13.23
C ARG A 73 -1.22 -6.55 12.17
N ALA A 74 -0.30 -5.80 11.57
CA ALA A 74 0.58 -6.31 10.51
C ALA A 74 1.64 -7.30 11.03
N SER A 75 2.21 -7.04 12.21
CA SER A 75 3.26 -7.87 12.83
C SER A 75 2.71 -9.00 13.72
N GLY A 76 1.41 -9.00 14.04
CA GLY A 76 0.82 -9.93 15.01
C GLY A 76 1.24 -9.67 16.46
N ILE A 77 1.89 -8.53 16.74
CA ILE A 77 2.38 -8.17 18.08
C ILE A 77 1.36 -7.27 18.79
N ASP A 78 1.10 -7.56 20.06
CA ASP A 78 0.21 -6.73 20.88
C ASP A 78 0.66 -5.25 20.93
N ARG A 79 -0.30 -4.34 20.72
CA ARG A 79 -0.05 -2.89 20.69
C ARG A 79 0.61 -2.38 21.97
N LYS A 80 0.27 -2.91 23.15
CA LYS A 80 0.89 -2.46 24.42
C LYS A 80 2.35 -2.90 24.51
N ARG A 81 2.76 -4.00 23.86
CA ARG A 81 4.17 -4.37 23.74
C ARG A 81 4.94 -3.38 22.87
N LEU A 82 4.37 -3.01 21.71
CA LEU A 82 4.98 -1.98 20.85
C LEU A 82 5.10 -0.62 21.57
N GLN A 83 4.07 -0.24 22.32
CA GLN A 83 4.10 0.98 23.14
C GLN A 83 5.22 0.93 24.21
N ALA A 84 5.40 -0.21 24.87
CA ALA A 84 6.46 -0.39 25.86
C ALA A 84 7.88 -0.27 25.26
N ILE A 85 8.07 -0.67 24.00
CA ILE A 85 9.35 -0.52 23.29
C ILE A 85 9.65 0.95 22.99
N VAL A 86 8.64 1.72 22.58
CA VAL A 86 8.80 3.12 22.17
C VAL A 86 8.88 4.07 23.36
N THR A 87 7.84 4.08 24.20
CA THR A 87 7.68 5.06 25.29
C THR A 87 7.89 4.47 26.67
N GLY A 88 8.00 3.14 26.78
CA GLY A 88 7.96 2.47 28.07
C GLY A 88 6.54 2.38 28.63
N ARG A 89 6.46 2.21 29.94
CA ARG A 89 5.23 2.18 30.74
C ARG A 89 5.34 3.23 31.84
N PRO A 90 5.10 4.51 31.51
CA PRO A 90 5.20 5.59 32.48
C PRO A 90 4.24 5.39 33.67
N GLU A 91 3.09 4.76 33.45
CA GLU A 91 2.14 4.39 34.52
C GLU A 91 2.71 3.40 35.54
N ARG A 92 3.82 2.72 35.19
CA ARG A 92 4.58 1.80 36.05
C ARG A 92 5.99 2.32 36.34
N GLY A 93 6.28 3.59 36.05
CA GLY A 93 7.60 4.20 36.21
C GLY A 93 8.71 3.56 35.36
N THR A 94 8.36 2.79 34.33
CA THR A 94 9.33 2.05 33.51
C THR A 94 9.59 2.80 32.19
N GLY A 95 10.86 3.10 31.92
CA GLY A 95 11.27 3.72 30.65
C GLY A 95 11.14 2.76 29.45
N PRO A 96 11.49 3.22 28.24
CA PRO A 96 11.49 2.39 27.02
C PRO A 96 12.29 1.11 27.21
N GLN A 97 11.75 -0.02 26.71
CA GLN A 97 12.44 -1.31 26.83
C GLN A 97 13.79 -1.26 26.11
N ARG A 98 14.85 -1.72 26.78
CA ARG A 98 16.20 -1.81 26.21
C ARG A 98 16.41 -3.05 25.36
N GLN A 99 15.65 -4.11 25.62
CA GLN A 99 15.81 -5.41 24.99
C GLN A 99 14.45 -6.03 24.65
N VAL A 100 14.40 -6.78 23.55
CA VAL A 100 13.21 -7.46 23.02
C VAL A 100 13.54 -8.89 22.60
N ARG A 101 12.51 -9.73 22.41
CA ARG A 101 12.71 -11.08 21.87
C ARG A 101 13.09 -11.01 20.38
N PRO A 102 13.99 -11.88 19.89
CA PRO A 102 14.37 -11.93 18.47
C PRO A 102 13.17 -12.03 17.51
N ASP A 103 12.22 -12.94 17.79
CA ASP A 103 11.02 -13.13 16.96
C ASP A 103 10.18 -11.84 16.85
N LEU A 104 10.09 -11.08 17.95
CA LEU A 104 9.36 -9.81 17.96
C LEU A 104 10.09 -8.77 17.11
N ALA A 105 11.41 -8.67 17.26
CA ALA A 105 12.22 -7.74 16.47
C ALA A 105 12.09 -8.04 14.97
N ALA A 106 12.24 -9.31 14.57
CA ALA A 106 12.07 -9.74 13.19
C ALA A 106 10.67 -9.42 12.65
N ALA A 107 9.61 -9.72 13.41
CA ALA A 107 8.23 -9.45 12.99
C ALA A 107 7.94 -7.95 12.81
N VAL A 108 8.50 -7.08 13.65
CA VAL A 108 8.31 -5.63 13.51
C VAL A 108 9.15 -5.07 12.38
N LEU A 109 10.40 -5.50 12.24
CA LEU A 109 11.32 -5.04 11.18
C LEU A 109 10.87 -5.50 9.78
N ALA A 110 10.13 -6.61 9.67
CA ALA A 110 9.52 -7.05 8.42
C ALA A 110 8.38 -6.15 7.93
N VAL A 111 7.78 -5.32 8.80
CA VAL A 111 6.69 -4.41 8.41
C VAL A 111 7.27 -3.22 7.65
N GLN A 112 7.17 -3.24 6.33
CA GLN A 112 7.61 -2.13 5.48
C GLN A 112 6.50 -1.12 5.24
N PRO A 113 6.83 0.19 5.12
CA PRO A 113 5.82 1.19 4.83
C PRO A 113 5.20 0.94 3.46
N SER A 114 3.88 0.75 3.43
CA SER A 114 3.11 0.60 2.20
C SER A 114 1.81 1.38 2.28
N PHE A 115 1.26 1.71 1.11
CA PHE A 115 -0.01 2.42 1.00
C PHE A 115 -1.16 1.69 1.73
N ASP A 116 -1.15 0.35 1.73
CA ASP A 116 -2.17 -0.48 2.39
C ASP A 116 -2.13 -0.44 3.91
N LEU A 117 -0.97 -0.10 4.47
CA LEU A 117 -0.78 0.00 5.92
C LEU A 117 -1.16 1.37 6.49
N LEU A 118 -1.45 2.38 5.65
CA LEU A 118 -1.94 3.67 6.13
C LEU A 118 -3.26 3.52 6.88
N ALA A 119 -3.47 4.35 7.90
CA ALA A 119 -4.77 4.37 8.58
C ALA A 119 -5.87 4.84 7.61
N PRO A 120 -7.10 4.29 7.68
CA PRO A 120 -8.18 4.63 6.75
C PRO A 120 -8.49 6.13 6.64
N SER A 121 -8.29 6.88 7.72
CA SER A 121 -8.55 8.32 7.82
C SER A 121 -7.33 9.20 7.52
N THR A 122 -6.17 8.62 7.18
CA THR A 122 -4.99 9.39 6.78
C THR A 122 -5.27 10.11 5.46
N GLN A 123 -4.90 11.38 5.36
CA GLN A 123 -4.95 12.12 4.10
C GLN A 123 -3.74 11.75 3.25
N VAL A 124 -3.98 11.47 1.97
CA VAL A 124 -2.98 11.11 0.97
C VAL A 124 -3.18 11.97 -0.27
N ASP A 125 -2.12 12.09 -1.06
CA ASP A 125 -2.18 12.81 -2.33
C ASP A 125 -3.23 12.17 -3.27
N SER A 126 -4.02 13.03 -3.89
CA SER A 126 -5.15 12.62 -4.73
C SER A 126 -4.76 12.24 -6.17
N THR A 127 -3.52 12.49 -6.59
CA THR A 127 -3.04 12.32 -7.97
C THR A 127 -3.40 10.94 -8.54
N GLY A 128 -2.99 9.89 -7.85
CA GLY A 128 -3.30 8.51 -8.22
C GLY A 128 -4.79 8.19 -8.32
N THR A 129 -5.55 8.71 -7.35
CA THR A 129 -7.00 8.54 -7.30
C THR A 129 -7.68 9.22 -8.49
N HIS A 130 -7.24 10.44 -8.82
CA HIS A 130 -7.76 11.19 -9.95
C HIS A 130 -7.41 10.49 -11.26
N ARG A 131 -6.15 10.10 -11.47
CA ARG A 131 -5.69 9.45 -12.71
C ARG A 131 -6.46 8.16 -13.01
N ARG A 132 -6.67 7.30 -12.01
CA ARG A 132 -7.47 6.07 -12.17
C ARG A 132 -8.92 6.35 -12.56
N LEU A 133 -9.58 7.29 -11.89
CA LEU A 133 -10.96 7.67 -12.25
C LEU A 133 -11.05 8.31 -13.62
N GLN A 134 -10.10 9.19 -13.97
CA GLN A 134 -10.02 9.84 -15.26
C GLN A 134 -9.82 8.83 -16.39
N ALA A 135 -8.97 7.82 -16.17
CA ALA A 135 -8.76 6.72 -17.09
C ALA A 135 -10.02 5.88 -17.31
N LEU A 136 -10.78 5.55 -16.25
CA LEU A 136 -12.08 4.87 -16.40
C LEU A 136 -13.08 5.71 -17.20
N VAL A 137 -13.11 7.03 -16.99
CA VAL A 137 -13.98 7.92 -17.79
C VAL A 137 -13.54 7.97 -19.25
N ALA A 138 -12.22 7.96 -19.52
CA ALA A 138 -11.66 7.87 -20.86
C ALA A 138 -11.94 6.51 -21.52
N ALA A 139 -12.01 5.42 -20.75
CA ALA A 139 -12.47 4.11 -21.23
C ALA A 139 -13.97 4.09 -21.57
N GLY A 140 -14.75 5.00 -20.98
CA GLY A 140 -16.16 5.21 -21.31
C GLY A 140 -17.12 5.03 -20.14
N TRP A 141 -16.62 4.84 -18.91
CA TRP A 141 -17.45 4.80 -17.70
C TRP A 141 -17.96 6.20 -17.34
N PRO A 142 -19.27 6.46 -17.32
CA PRO A 142 -19.79 7.77 -16.93
C PRO A 142 -19.52 8.06 -15.45
N GLN A 143 -19.23 9.31 -15.10
CA GLN A 143 -18.92 9.71 -13.71
C GLN A 143 -20.01 9.31 -12.72
N HIS A 144 -21.29 9.35 -13.11
CA HIS A 144 -22.40 8.88 -12.29
C HIS A 144 -22.27 7.41 -11.89
N HIS A 145 -21.89 6.52 -12.82
CA HIS A 145 -21.70 5.09 -12.53
C HIS A 145 -20.52 4.86 -11.57
N LEU A 146 -19.47 5.67 -11.70
CA LEU A 146 -18.33 5.62 -10.77
C LEU A 146 -18.71 6.16 -9.39
N ALA A 147 -19.49 7.24 -9.32
CA ALA A 147 -19.99 7.82 -8.08
C ALA A 147 -20.87 6.82 -7.31
N VAL A 148 -21.83 6.18 -7.99
CA VAL A 148 -22.70 5.14 -7.40
C VAL A 148 -21.86 3.98 -6.88
N ALA A 149 -20.90 3.47 -7.65
CA ALA A 149 -20.03 2.38 -7.23
C ALA A 149 -19.17 2.72 -5.99
N LEU A 150 -18.84 4.00 -5.82
CA LEU A 150 -18.13 4.51 -4.66
C LEU A 150 -19.05 4.91 -3.50
N ASN A 151 -20.37 4.69 -3.60
CA ASN A 151 -21.37 5.19 -2.66
C ASN A 151 -21.25 6.70 -2.42
N MET A 152 -21.19 7.46 -3.51
CA MET A 152 -21.08 8.93 -3.52
C MET A 152 -22.19 9.54 -4.37
N THR A 153 -22.58 10.77 -4.03
CA THR A 153 -23.37 11.61 -4.94
C THR A 153 -22.47 12.17 -6.04
N ASP A 154 -23.05 12.52 -7.18
CA ASP A 154 -22.32 13.13 -8.30
C ASP A 154 -21.61 14.44 -7.88
N ALA A 155 -22.24 15.22 -7.00
CA ALA A 155 -21.66 16.44 -6.44
C ALA A 155 -20.41 16.15 -5.60
N ASN A 156 -20.47 15.13 -4.73
CA ASN A 156 -19.32 14.73 -3.91
C ASN A 156 -18.19 14.16 -4.78
N PHE A 157 -18.53 13.39 -5.82
CA PHE A 157 -17.56 12.85 -6.77
C PHE A 157 -16.83 13.96 -7.53
N GLY A 158 -17.58 14.91 -8.09
CA GLY A 158 -17.02 16.07 -8.77
C GLY A 158 -16.16 16.94 -7.85
N SER A 159 -16.57 17.11 -6.59
CA SER A 159 -15.77 17.83 -5.58
C SER A 159 -14.46 17.10 -5.30
N MET A 160 -14.49 15.78 -5.12
CA MET A 160 -13.30 14.96 -4.86
C MET A 160 -12.26 15.06 -5.96
N LEU A 161 -12.67 15.11 -7.23
CA LEU A 161 -11.77 15.30 -8.38
C LEU A 161 -11.05 16.65 -8.42
N ARG A 162 -11.38 17.59 -7.53
CA ARG A 162 -10.71 18.91 -7.42
C ARG A 162 -9.89 19.07 -6.15
N GLN A 163 -10.06 18.19 -5.17
CA GLN A 163 -9.31 18.25 -3.92
C GLN A 163 -7.91 17.71 -4.12
N LYS A 164 -6.89 18.33 -3.51
CA LYS A 164 -5.50 17.87 -3.58
C LYS A 164 -5.22 16.62 -2.72
N GLN A 165 -6.10 16.33 -1.79
CA GLN A 165 -5.95 15.26 -0.82
C GLN A 165 -7.24 14.45 -0.72
N VAL A 166 -7.10 13.15 -0.55
CA VAL A 166 -8.22 12.22 -0.29
C VAL A 166 -7.88 11.34 0.92
N LEU A 167 -8.89 10.73 1.52
CA LEU A 167 -8.64 9.76 2.59
C LEU A 167 -8.04 8.47 1.99
N ALA A 168 -7.08 7.85 2.67
CA ALA A 168 -6.46 6.58 2.24
C ALA A 168 -7.51 5.49 1.97
N ARG A 169 -8.57 5.41 2.79
CA ARG A 169 -9.70 4.49 2.53
C ARG A 169 -10.38 4.72 1.18
N ARG A 170 -10.48 5.99 0.76
CA ARG A 170 -11.15 6.39 -0.48
C ARG A 170 -10.26 6.07 -1.67
N ALA A 171 -8.97 6.37 -1.57
CA ALA A 171 -8.00 6.00 -2.59
C ALA A 171 -7.96 4.48 -2.79
N ARG A 172 -8.00 3.66 -1.72
CA ARG A 172 -8.13 2.19 -1.84
C ARG A 172 -9.42 1.74 -2.54
N GLN A 173 -10.56 2.35 -2.20
CA GLN A 173 -11.83 2.05 -2.88
C GLN A 173 -11.75 2.35 -4.38
N VAL A 174 -11.03 3.41 -4.75
CA VAL A 174 -10.82 3.78 -6.16
C VAL A 174 -9.85 2.83 -6.84
N ASN A 175 -8.78 2.38 -6.18
CA ASN A 175 -7.88 1.36 -6.73
C ASN A 175 -8.63 0.06 -7.00
N ALA A 176 -9.38 -0.44 -6.02
CA ALA A 176 -10.20 -1.64 -6.20
C ALA A 176 -11.24 -1.48 -7.32
N LEU A 177 -11.85 -0.28 -7.44
CA LEU A 177 -12.78 0.02 -8.53
C LEU A 177 -12.10 0.04 -9.90
N TYR A 178 -10.88 0.55 -9.97
CA TYR A 178 -10.08 0.57 -11.19
C TYR A 178 -9.73 -0.85 -11.61
N ASP A 179 -9.17 -1.65 -10.70
CA ASP A 179 -8.77 -3.05 -10.94
C ASP A 179 -9.94 -3.90 -11.45
N ASP A 180 -11.14 -3.68 -10.91
CA ASP A 180 -12.38 -4.33 -11.32
C ASP A 180 -12.82 -3.96 -12.76
N ARG A 181 -12.62 -2.70 -13.18
CA ARG A 181 -13.32 -2.16 -14.37
C ARG A 181 -12.45 -1.78 -15.55
N TRP A 182 -11.14 -1.64 -15.37
CA TRP A 182 -10.25 -1.10 -16.40
C TRP A 182 -10.25 -1.92 -17.70
N HIS A 183 -10.50 -3.23 -17.59
CA HIS A 183 -10.50 -4.19 -18.69
C HIS A 183 -11.89 -4.52 -19.25
N LEU A 184 -12.95 -3.96 -18.64
CA LEU A 184 -14.34 -4.25 -19.01
C LEU A 184 -14.89 -3.21 -19.99
N ASP A 185 -15.75 -3.64 -20.91
CA ASP A 185 -16.51 -2.73 -21.77
C ASP A 185 -17.72 -2.17 -21.01
N PRO A 186 -17.80 -0.86 -20.73
CA PRO A 186 -18.92 -0.27 -20.01
C PRO A 186 -20.30 -0.62 -20.60
N ARG A 187 -20.36 -0.86 -21.92
CA ARG A 187 -21.61 -1.14 -22.65
C ARG A 187 -22.22 -2.49 -22.26
N ASP A 188 -21.39 -3.47 -21.92
CA ASP A 188 -21.83 -4.78 -21.44
C ASP A 188 -22.28 -4.74 -19.97
N HIS A 189 -22.01 -3.62 -19.28
CA HIS A 189 -22.29 -3.40 -17.87
C HIS A 189 -23.29 -2.26 -17.62
N GLY A 190 -24.25 -2.09 -18.52
CA GLY A 190 -25.40 -1.20 -18.33
C GLY A 190 -25.19 0.25 -18.75
N VAL A 191 -24.04 0.60 -19.34
CA VAL A 191 -23.83 1.94 -19.90
C VAL A 191 -24.38 2.02 -21.32
N ASN A 192 -25.45 2.81 -21.52
CA ASN A 192 -25.97 3.04 -22.86
C ASN A 192 -25.00 3.81 -23.77
N VAL A 193 -25.20 3.69 -25.08
CA VAL A 193 -24.34 4.28 -26.12
C VAL A 193 -24.16 5.80 -25.93
N GLN A 194 -25.23 6.53 -25.61
CA GLN A 194 -25.15 7.98 -25.42
C GLN A 194 -24.32 8.37 -24.19
N ALA A 195 -24.43 7.64 -23.09
CA ALA A 195 -23.66 7.86 -21.88
C ALA A 195 -22.17 7.52 -22.09
N TYR A 196 -21.90 6.41 -22.78
CA TYR A 196 -20.56 5.98 -23.18
C TYR A 196 -19.86 7.06 -24.02
N SER A 197 -20.49 7.52 -25.11
CA SER A 197 -19.93 8.57 -25.96
C SER A 197 -19.72 9.88 -25.21
N ARG A 198 -20.66 10.27 -24.32
CA ARG A 198 -20.51 11.47 -23.49
C ARG A 198 -19.31 11.38 -22.53
N ALA A 199 -19.10 10.23 -21.89
CA ALA A 199 -17.97 10.02 -21.00
C ALA A 199 -16.63 10.16 -21.74
N ARG A 200 -16.50 9.49 -22.89
CA ARG A 200 -15.29 9.57 -23.73
C ARG A 200 -15.02 10.98 -24.26
N ASN A 201 -16.06 11.66 -24.73
CA ASN A 201 -15.93 13.04 -25.21
C ASN A 201 -15.52 13.98 -24.06
N HIS A 202 -16.09 13.80 -22.86
CA HIS A 202 -15.73 14.58 -21.68
C HIS A 202 -14.25 14.41 -21.29
N ALA A 203 -13.75 13.17 -21.31
CA ALA A 203 -12.34 12.85 -21.08
C ALA A 203 -11.45 13.45 -22.17
N ALA A 204 -11.83 13.32 -23.44
CA ALA A 204 -11.07 13.86 -24.57
C ALA A 204 -10.94 15.40 -24.50
N THR A 205 -12.03 16.11 -24.21
CA THR A 205 -12.02 17.58 -24.04
C THR A 205 -11.09 18.01 -22.91
N ARG A 206 -10.98 17.22 -21.84
CA ARG A 206 -10.11 17.48 -20.69
C ARG A 206 -8.73 16.88 -20.80
N ARG A 207 -8.44 16.17 -21.89
CA ARG A 207 -7.19 15.45 -22.14
C ARG A 207 -6.84 14.51 -20.98
N TRP A 208 -7.83 13.76 -20.52
CA TRP A 208 -7.62 12.70 -19.55
C TRP A 208 -7.00 11.49 -20.23
N ALA A 209 -5.88 11.03 -19.68
CA ALA A 209 -5.15 9.89 -20.22
C ALA A 209 -6.00 8.61 -20.10
N PRO A 210 -6.02 7.75 -21.13
CA PRO A 210 -6.79 6.51 -21.10
C PRO A 210 -6.14 5.47 -20.18
N VAL A 211 -6.87 4.38 -19.95
CA VAL A 211 -6.33 3.16 -19.36
C VAL A 211 -5.11 2.69 -20.16
N GLY A 212 -4.05 2.27 -19.46
CA GLY A 212 -2.79 1.81 -20.05
C GLY A 212 -1.83 2.92 -20.50
N ALA A 213 -2.21 4.21 -20.38
CA ALA A 213 -1.30 5.32 -20.61
C ALA A 213 -0.48 5.72 -19.37
N TRP A 214 -0.78 5.14 -18.21
CA TRP A 214 0.02 5.31 -17.01
C TRP A 214 0.81 4.03 -16.75
N ASP A 215 2.08 4.18 -16.39
CA ASP A 215 2.84 3.09 -15.79
C ASP A 215 2.26 2.79 -14.40
N ASP A 216 2.08 1.51 -14.08
CA ASP A 216 1.45 1.06 -12.83
C ASP A 216 2.29 1.45 -11.60
N ASP A 217 3.62 1.56 -11.75
CA ASP A 217 4.52 1.94 -10.66
C ASP A 217 4.54 3.47 -10.42
N ASP A 218 4.27 4.27 -11.47
CA ASP A 218 4.40 5.73 -11.43
C ASP A 218 3.07 6.49 -11.41
N ILE A 219 1.92 5.80 -11.56
CA ILE A 219 0.59 6.43 -11.61
C ILE A 219 0.29 7.30 -10.39
N ASP A 220 0.93 7.03 -9.24
CA ASP A 220 0.75 7.78 -8.00
C ASP A 220 1.74 8.96 -7.85
N ASP A 221 2.80 9.06 -8.65
CA ASP A 221 3.78 10.17 -8.60
C ASP A 221 3.21 11.43 -9.29
N PRO A 222 3.05 12.55 -8.58
CA PRO A 222 2.63 13.84 -9.15
C PRO A 222 3.46 14.30 -10.35
N ASN A 223 4.73 13.93 -10.41
CA ASN A 223 5.65 14.33 -11.47
C ASN A 223 5.67 13.38 -12.67
N ALA A 224 5.09 12.18 -12.54
CA ALA A 224 5.00 11.24 -13.64
C ALA A 224 4.15 11.80 -14.78
N LEU A 225 4.54 11.43 -16.00
CA LEU A 225 3.86 11.82 -17.23
C LEU A 225 3.26 10.57 -17.88
N PRO A 226 2.03 10.66 -18.42
CA PRO A 226 1.42 9.52 -19.09
C PRO A 226 2.08 9.29 -20.46
N ASP A 227 2.26 8.01 -20.80
CA ASP A 227 2.60 7.56 -22.14
C ASP A 227 1.35 7.43 -23.00
N TRP A 228 1.10 8.48 -23.78
CA TRP A 228 -0.03 8.53 -24.72
C TRP A 228 0.12 7.60 -25.93
N THR A 229 1.33 7.14 -26.22
CA THR A 229 1.66 6.50 -27.51
C THR A 229 2.29 5.12 -27.37
N GLY A 230 2.60 4.69 -26.15
CA GLY A 230 3.43 3.51 -25.85
C GLY A 230 4.91 3.68 -26.20
N GLN A 231 5.31 4.87 -26.65
CA GLN A 231 6.67 5.22 -27.08
C GLN A 231 7.03 6.67 -26.72
N CYS A 232 6.35 7.25 -25.73
CA CYS A 232 6.61 8.62 -25.33
C CYS A 232 8.07 8.78 -24.87
N GLY A 233 8.70 9.92 -25.22
CA GLY A 233 10.13 10.14 -24.96
C GLY A 233 11.07 9.68 -26.08
N THR A 234 10.52 9.16 -27.19
CA THR A 234 11.28 8.83 -28.40
C THR A 234 10.91 9.76 -29.58
N PRO A 235 11.77 9.89 -30.61
CA PRO A 235 11.39 10.57 -31.85
C PRO A 235 10.16 9.94 -32.52
N GLN A 236 10.00 8.62 -32.43
CA GLN A 236 8.84 7.89 -32.94
C GLN A 236 7.56 8.30 -32.21
N GLY A 237 7.60 8.42 -30.88
CA GLY A 237 6.49 8.93 -30.06
C GLY A 237 6.03 10.33 -30.48
N TYR A 238 6.96 11.23 -30.84
CA TYR A 238 6.61 12.55 -31.36
C TYR A 238 5.77 12.46 -32.66
N HIS A 239 6.13 11.57 -33.58
CA HIS A 239 5.36 11.36 -34.80
C HIS A 239 4.01 10.66 -34.53
N ALA A 240 3.96 9.73 -33.58
CA ALA A 240 2.73 9.10 -33.15
C ALA A 240 1.72 10.13 -32.59
N HIS A 241 2.18 11.08 -31.77
CA HIS A 241 1.35 12.21 -31.31
C HIS A 241 0.72 13.00 -32.47
N ARG A 242 1.49 13.36 -33.50
CA ARG A 242 0.96 14.08 -34.68
C ARG A 242 -0.08 13.24 -35.44
N THR A 243 0.20 11.96 -35.62
CA THR A 243 -0.69 11.03 -36.33
C THR A 243 -2.02 10.87 -35.60
N LEU A 244 -1.97 10.72 -34.27
CA LEU A 244 -3.14 10.59 -33.40
C LEU A 244 -3.81 11.94 -33.08
N LYS A 245 -3.26 13.06 -33.58
CA LYS A 245 -3.72 14.43 -33.29
C LYS A 245 -3.78 14.75 -31.79
N ILE A 246 -2.86 14.17 -31.02
CA ILE A 246 -2.67 14.45 -29.59
C ILE A 246 -1.51 15.44 -29.46
N PRO A 247 -1.63 16.53 -28.67
CA PRO A 247 -0.51 17.43 -28.41
C PRO A 247 0.72 16.66 -27.91
N ALA A 248 1.88 16.92 -28.51
CA ALA A 248 3.11 16.22 -28.14
C ALA A 248 3.48 16.49 -26.68
N CYS A 249 3.77 15.43 -25.92
CA CYS A 249 4.21 15.57 -24.53
C CYS A 249 5.64 16.18 -24.46
N PRO A 250 6.05 16.74 -23.30
CA PRO A 250 7.38 17.31 -23.14
C PRO A 250 8.52 16.31 -23.45
N PRO A 251 8.47 15.03 -23.01
CA PRO A 251 9.48 14.04 -23.38
C PRO A 251 9.62 13.85 -24.90
N CYS A 252 8.51 13.71 -25.64
CA CYS A 252 8.53 13.58 -27.10
C CYS A 252 9.09 14.81 -27.80
N THR A 253 8.74 16.00 -27.31
CA THR A 253 9.26 17.27 -27.86
C THR A 253 10.77 17.39 -27.63
N ALA A 254 11.25 17.03 -26.43
CA ALA A 254 12.67 17.01 -26.11
C ALA A 254 13.45 16.00 -26.96
N ALA A 255 12.90 14.79 -27.14
CA ALA A 255 13.50 13.74 -27.96
C ALA A 255 13.63 14.14 -29.43
N HIS A 256 12.57 14.74 -30.00
CA HIS A 256 12.59 15.27 -31.36
C HIS A 256 13.65 16.38 -31.51
N ALA A 257 13.71 17.33 -30.57
CA ALA A 257 14.71 18.39 -30.58
C ALA A 257 16.15 17.86 -30.43
N ALA A 258 16.37 16.84 -29.59
CA ALA A 258 17.67 16.18 -29.44
C ALA A 258 18.12 15.52 -30.75
N ARG A 259 17.25 14.74 -31.39
CA ARG A 259 17.52 14.13 -32.70
C ARG A 259 17.87 15.20 -33.75
N HIS A 260 17.11 16.29 -33.80
CA HIS A 260 17.32 17.36 -34.76
C HIS A 260 18.65 18.10 -34.58
N ARG A 261 19.15 18.18 -33.34
CA ARG A 261 20.49 18.71 -33.02
C ARG A 261 21.59 17.73 -33.44
N GLN A 262 21.43 16.44 -33.15
CA GLN A 262 22.39 15.40 -33.55
C GLN A 262 22.53 15.32 -35.07
N THR A 263 21.43 15.38 -35.83
CA THR A 263 21.48 15.39 -37.30
C THR A 263 22.19 16.61 -37.86
N LYS A 264 22.07 17.78 -37.19
CA LYS A 264 22.81 18.99 -37.59
C LYS A 264 24.30 18.88 -37.27
N GLN A 265 24.67 18.28 -36.14
CA GLN A 265 26.07 18.05 -35.76
C GLN A 265 26.76 17.05 -36.69
N ASN A 266 26.06 15.99 -37.11
CA ASN A 266 26.61 14.97 -38.01
C ASN A 266 26.73 15.43 -39.48
N ALA A 267 26.09 16.54 -39.84
CA ALA A 267 26.12 17.12 -41.17
C ALA A 267 27.13 18.27 -41.31
N ALA A 268 27.81 18.64 -40.21
CA ALA A 268 28.87 19.64 -40.15
C ALA A 268 30.23 18.94 -40.07
#